data_AF-A0A4R6ZNU2-F1
#
_entry.id   AF-A0A4R6ZNU2-F1
#
_cell.length_a   1.000
_cell.length_b   1.000
_cell.length_c   1.000
_cell.angle_alpha   90.00
_cell.angle_beta   90.00
_cell.angle_gamma   90.00
#
_symmetry.space_group_name_H-M   'P 1'
#
loop_
_entity.id
_entity.type
_entity.pdbx_description
1 polymer ?
#
loop_
_entity_poly.entity_id
_entity_poly.type
_entity_poly.pdbx_seq_one_letter_code
_entity_poly.pdbx_strand_id
1 'polypeptide(L)'
;MKAGEGMKARIYKNALGLILGGQTLLFGLFLLFHKDFMETKGAYESFTNVMDDSHAAALLILIGLMYILCVLFNWNKLRRWAIVAMSFIWLVFFTAFLLREIGGYPNSGWIFTSGLNVAIIYEAVKEDFE
;
A
#
# COMPACT_ATOMS: atom_id res chain seq x y z
N MET A 1 -10.76 30.36 12.69
CA MET A 1 -10.37 28.94 12.84
C MET A 1 -8.87 28.87 13.08
N LYS A 2 -8.41 28.31 14.21
CA LYS A 2 -6.97 28.08 14.45
C LYS A 2 -6.49 26.98 13.50
N ALA A 3 -5.37 27.18 12.82
CA ALA A 3 -4.84 26.22 11.82
C ALA A 3 -4.74 24.77 12.35
N GLY A 4 -4.52 24.57 13.66
CA GLY A 4 -4.46 23.25 14.29
C GLY A 4 -5.81 22.55 14.51
N GLU A 5 -6.93 23.26 14.59
CA GLU A 5 -8.27 22.65 14.76
C GLU A 5 -8.72 21.97 13.46
N GLY A 6 -8.40 22.56 12.31
CA GLY A 6 -8.67 21.97 11.00
C GLY A 6 -7.86 20.69 10.75
N MET A 7 -6.59 20.67 11.16
CA MET A 7 -5.73 19.49 10.99
C MET A 7 -6.20 18.29 11.82
N LYS A 8 -6.56 18.51 13.10
CA LYS A 8 -7.07 17.44 13.97
C LYS A 8 -8.35 16.82 13.39
N ALA A 9 -9.32 17.65 12.99
CA ALA A 9 -10.55 17.17 12.38
C ALA A 9 -10.30 16.33 11.10
N ARG A 10 -9.33 16.74 10.27
CA ARG A 10 -8.92 15.98 9.08
C ARG A 10 -8.33 14.62 9.41
N ILE A 11 -7.44 14.55 10.40
CA ILE A 11 -6.82 13.29 10.84
C ILE A 11 -7.90 12.32 11.32
N TYR A 12 -8.82 12.78 12.17
CA TYR A 12 -9.91 11.93 12.66
C TYR A 12 -10.83 11.44 11.54
N LYS A 13 -11.19 12.33 10.59
CA LYS A 13 -12.06 11.96 9.46
C LYS A 13 -11.42 10.93 8.52
N ASN A 14 -10.10 11.00 8.34
CA ASN A 14 -9.34 10.19 7.38
C ASN A 14 -8.40 9.19 8.08
N ALA A 15 -8.74 8.76 9.30
CA ALA A 15 -7.88 7.88 10.08
C ALA A 15 -7.57 6.57 9.35
N LEU A 16 -8.57 5.99 8.67
CA LEU A 16 -8.38 4.78 7.85
C LEU A 16 -7.39 5.03 6.71
N GLY A 17 -7.57 6.08 5.92
CA GLY A 17 -6.61 6.46 4.89
C GLY A 17 -5.18 6.62 5.44
N LEU A 18 -5.00 7.29 6.58
CA LEU A 18 -3.69 7.44 7.19
C LEU A 18 -3.08 6.09 7.62
N ILE A 19 -3.90 5.16 8.11
CA ILE A 19 -3.47 3.79 8.42
C ILE A 19 -3.03 3.05 7.15
N LEU A 20 -3.81 3.14 6.06
CA LEU A 20 -3.50 2.50 4.78
C LEU A 20 -2.21 3.05 4.15
N GLY A 21 -2.06 4.38 4.14
CA GLY A 21 -0.83 5.05 3.69
C GLY A 21 0.36 4.69 4.56
N GLY A 22 0.17 4.65 5.89
CA GLY A 22 1.20 4.25 6.86
C GLY A 22 1.63 2.81 6.67
N GLN A 23 0.70 1.87 6.51
CA GLN A 23 0.99 0.47 6.26
C GLN A 23 1.75 0.27 4.95
N THR A 24 1.37 0.99 3.89
CA THR A 24 2.07 0.97 2.59
C THR A 24 3.51 1.48 2.72
N LEU A 25 3.70 2.62 3.41
CA LEU A 25 5.02 3.18 3.69
C LEU A 25 5.89 2.21 4.51
N LEU A 26 5.35 1.70 5.62
CA LEU A 26 6.07 0.79 6.53
C LEU A 26 6.42 -0.52 5.84
N PHE A 27 5.55 -1.05 4.99
CA PHE A 27 5.83 -2.25 4.22
C PHE A 27 6.94 -2.02 3.19
N GLY A 28 6.94 -0.87 2.49
CA GLY A 28 8.06 -0.51 1.62
C GLY A 28 9.38 -0.36 2.37
N LEU A 29 9.37 0.29 3.54
CA LEU A 29 10.55 0.37 4.41
C LEU A 29 11.00 -1.02 4.87
N PHE A 30 10.06 -1.91 5.22
CA PHE A 30 10.36 -3.28 5.62
C PHE A 30 11.12 -4.04 4.51
N LEU A 31 10.66 -3.94 3.26
CA LEU A 31 11.31 -4.59 2.11
C LEU A 31 12.72 -4.07 1.84
N LEU A 32 13.01 -2.78 2.11
CA LEU A 32 14.39 -2.26 1.99
C LEU A 32 15.38 -2.95 2.95
N PHE A 33 14.91 -3.38 4.12
CA PHE A 33 15.75 -4.00 5.15
C PHE A 33 15.70 -5.53 5.14
N HIS A 34 14.72 -6.13 4.47
CA HIS A 34 14.52 -7.59 4.40
C HIS A 34 14.59 -8.04 2.94
N LYS A 35 15.83 -8.10 2.43
CA LYS A 35 16.10 -8.70 1.12
C LYS A 35 15.66 -10.16 1.14
N ASP A 36 15.18 -10.64 0.00
CA ASP A 36 14.77 -12.03 -0.21
C ASP A 36 13.52 -12.47 0.59
N PHE A 37 12.69 -11.51 1.00
CA PHE A 37 11.46 -11.79 1.74
C PHE A 37 10.45 -12.63 0.91
N MET A 38 10.34 -12.32 -0.38
CA MET A 38 9.51 -13.03 -1.36
C MET A 38 10.24 -14.17 -2.07
N GLU A 39 11.55 -14.33 -1.89
CA GLU A 39 12.36 -15.31 -2.61
C GLU A 39 11.77 -16.72 -2.48
N THR A 40 11.60 -17.36 -3.64
CA THR A 40 11.11 -18.73 -3.76
C THR A 40 11.96 -19.48 -4.76
N LYS A 41 12.26 -20.76 -4.49
CA LYS A 41 12.92 -21.63 -5.46
C LYS A 41 11.84 -22.29 -6.33
N GLY A 42 11.47 -21.70 -7.47
CA GLY A 42 10.36 -22.25 -8.27
C GLY A 42 10.03 -21.49 -9.55
N ALA A 43 8.99 -21.95 -10.26
CA ALA A 43 8.59 -21.42 -11.57
C ALA A 43 8.21 -19.92 -11.60
N TYR A 44 8.00 -19.30 -10.42
CA TYR A 44 7.61 -17.89 -10.28
C TYR A 44 8.73 -17.00 -9.72
N GLU A 45 9.94 -17.53 -9.57
CA GLU A 45 11.11 -16.85 -9.00
C GLU A 45 11.39 -15.50 -9.67
N SER A 46 11.30 -15.41 -11.00
CA SER A 46 11.52 -14.15 -11.71
C SER A 46 10.51 -13.06 -11.34
N PHE A 47 9.26 -13.43 -11.03
CA PHE A 47 8.24 -12.47 -10.63
C PHE A 47 8.39 -12.08 -9.15
N THR A 48 8.66 -13.05 -8.26
CA THR A 48 8.87 -12.77 -6.84
C THR A 48 10.13 -11.95 -6.58
N ASN A 49 11.20 -12.17 -7.36
CA ASN A 49 12.46 -11.44 -7.20
C ASN A 49 12.35 -9.96 -7.60
N VAL A 50 11.48 -9.62 -8.57
CA VAL A 50 11.19 -8.22 -8.90
C VAL A 50 10.47 -7.51 -7.75
N MET A 51 9.65 -8.24 -7.00
CA MET A 51 8.92 -7.70 -5.85
C MET A 51 9.81 -7.48 -4.62
N ASP A 52 10.94 -8.21 -4.54
CA ASP A 52 12.00 -8.01 -3.56
C ASP A 52 13.04 -6.95 -3.99
N ASP A 53 12.89 -6.37 -5.18
CA ASP A 53 13.81 -5.33 -5.64
C ASP A 53 13.64 -4.02 -4.86
N SER A 54 14.76 -3.32 -4.68
CA SER A 54 14.86 -1.98 -4.10
C SER A 54 13.91 -0.99 -4.79
N HIS A 55 13.62 -1.21 -6.07
CA HIS A 55 12.67 -0.43 -6.85
C HIS A 55 11.21 -0.61 -6.37
N ALA A 56 10.77 -1.83 -6.09
CA ALA A 56 9.43 -2.10 -5.58
C ALA A 56 9.23 -1.49 -4.17
N ALA A 57 10.25 -1.62 -3.33
CA ALA A 57 10.28 -1.01 -2.01
C ALA A 57 10.21 0.53 -2.08
N ALA A 58 10.99 1.15 -2.97
CA ALA A 58 10.95 2.60 -3.19
C ALA A 58 9.57 3.08 -3.69
N LEU A 59 8.92 2.33 -4.59
CA LEU A 59 7.57 2.66 -5.08
C LEU A 59 6.54 2.64 -3.94
N LEU A 60 6.56 1.63 -3.07
CA LEU A 60 5.68 1.55 -1.90
C LEU A 60 5.88 2.75 -0.96
N ILE A 61 7.14 3.10 -0.67
CA ILE A 61 7.46 4.25 0.19
C ILE A 61 6.92 5.53 -0.44
N LEU A 62 7.14 5.74 -1.73
CA LEU A 62 6.69 6.94 -2.43
C LEU A 62 5.16 7.04 -2.45
N ILE A 63 4.45 5.94 -2.75
CA ILE A 63 2.98 5.90 -2.77
C ILE A 63 2.41 6.17 -1.36
N GLY A 64 2.92 5.48 -0.34
CA GLY A 64 2.47 5.64 1.04
C GLY A 64 2.70 7.06 1.56
N LEU A 65 3.89 7.61 1.34
CA LEU A 65 4.23 8.99 1.73
C LEU A 65 3.37 10.01 0.98
N MET A 66 3.24 9.87 -0.34
CA MET A 66 2.43 10.76 -1.17
C MET A 66 0.98 10.77 -0.69
N TYR A 67 0.40 9.60 -0.40
CA TYR A 67 -0.97 9.52 0.10
C TYR A 67 -1.14 10.21 1.46
N ILE A 68 -0.23 9.97 2.41
CA ILE A 68 -0.24 10.64 3.73
C ILE A 68 -0.19 12.16 3.57
N LEU A 69 0.74 12.66 2.73
CA LEU A 69 0.86 14.10 2.46
C LEU A 69 -0.43 14.65 1.83
N CYS A 70 -1.04 13.94 0.88
CA CYS A 70 -2.30 14.35 0.28
C CYS A 70 -3.44 14.48 1.31
N VAL A 71 -3.51 13.56 2.28
CA VAL A 71 -4.50 13.64 3.38
C VAL A 71 -4.25 14.85 4.28
N LEU A 72 -2.99 15.10 4.66
CA LEU A 72 -2.64 16.20 5.56
C LEU A 72 -2.86 17.57 4.91
N PHE A 73 -2.47 17.72 3.64
CA PHE A 73 -2.55 18.98 2.89
C PHE A 73 -3.86 19.16 2.10
N ASN A 74 -4.76 18.16 2.11
CA ASN A 74 -6.04 18.20 1.41
C ASN A 74 -5.90 18.34 -0.11
N TRP A 75 -4.96 17.61 -0.71
CA TRP A 75 -4.73 17.59 -2.16
C TRP A 75 -5.61 16.53 -2.85
N ASN A 76 -6.93 16.76 -2.88
CA ASN A 76 -7.94 15.79 -3.34
C ASN A 76 -7.63 15.12 -4.70
N LYS A 77 -7.21 15.90 -5.69
CA LYS A 77 -6.87 15.38 -7.03
C LYS A 77 -5.71 14.39 -7.00
N LEU A 78 -4.65 14.71 -6.26
CA LEU A 78 -3.48 13.84 -6.14
C LEU A 78 -3.78 12.64 -5.25
N ARG A 79 -4.59 12.82 -4.20
CA ARG A 79 -5.09 11.75 -3.32
C ARG A 79 -5.79 10.64 -4.12
N ARG A 80 -6.62 11.02 -5.09
CA ARG A 80 -7.32 10.08 -5.98
C ARG A 80 -6.37 9.18 -6.77
N TRP A 81 -5.31 9.76 -7.34
CA TRP A 81 -4.32 8.98 -8.07
C TRP A 81 -3.45 8.15 -7.12
N ALA A 82 -3.12 8.69 -5.95
CA ALA A 82 -2.36 7.99 -4.93
C ALA A 82 -3.10 6.74 -4.42
N ILE A 83 -4.41 6.80 -4.19
CA ILE A 83 -5.19 5.64 -3.71
C ILE A 83 -5.36 4.56 -4.80
N VAL A 84 -5.51 4.98 -6.07
CA VAL A 84 -5.53 4.05 -7.21
C VAL A 84 -4.18 3.34 -7.35
N ALA A 85 -3.08 4.08 -7.28
CA ALA A 85 -1.73 3.51 -7.31
C ALA A 85 -1.48 2.56 -6.14
N MET A 86 -1.98 2.90 -4.95
CA MET A 86 -1.90 2.08 -3.75
C MET A 86 -2.67 0.76 -3.93
N SER A 87 -3.91 0.80 -4.43
CA SER A 87 -4.65 -0.44 -4.71
C SER A 87 -3.95 -1.28 -5.78
N PHE A 88 -3.48 -0.65 -6.85
CA PHE A 88 -2.77 -1.35 -7.91
C PHE A 88 -1.55 -2.09 -7.39
N ILE A 89 -0.64 -1.43 -6.66
CA ILE A 89 0.57 -2.08 -6.16
C ILE A 89 0.25 -3.22 -5.19
N TRP A 90 -0.73 -3.04 -4.30
CA TRP A 90 -1.15 -4.10 -3.39
C TRP A 90 -1.79 -5.28 -4.11
N LEU A 91 -2.44 -5.08 -5.26
CA LEU A 91 -2.95 -6.16 -6.11
C LEU A 91 -1.83 -6.94 -6.80
N VAL A 92 -0.73 -6.27 -7.17
CA VAL A 92 0.49 -6.96 -7.65
C VAL A 92 1.08 -7.82 -6.52
N PHE A 93 1.19 -7.29 -5.29
CA PHE A 93 1.65 -8.05 -4.12
C PHE A 93 0.73 -9.23 -3.80
N PHE A 94 -0.59 -9.05 -3.88
CA PHE A 94 -1.56 -10.14 -3.76
C PHE A 94 -1.27 -11.26 -4.76
N THR A 95 -1.05 -10.91 -6.02
CA THR A 95 -0.74 -11.87 -7.08
C THR A 95 0.56 -12.62 -6.78
N ALA A 96 1.59 -11.92 -6.30
CA ALA A 96 2.87 -12.54 -5.93
C ALA A 96 2.71 -13.55 -4.78
N PHE A 97 2.04 -13.17 -3.69
CA PHE A 97 1.79 -14.08 -2.58
C PHE A 97 0.89 -15.26 -2.95
N LEU A 98 -0.09 -15.05 -3.83
CA LEU A 98 -0.98 -16.10 -4.30
C LEU A 98 -0.23 -17.10 -5.19
N LEU A 99 0.60 -16.62 -6.12
CA LEU A 99 1.43 -17.48 -6.95
C LEU A 99 2.45 -18.26 -6.12
N ARG A 100 3.00 -17.65 -5.07
CA ARG A 100 3.86 -18.33 -4.10
C ARG A 100 3.14 -19.46 -3.37
N GLU A 101 1.91 -19.23 -2.91
CA GLU A 101 1.06 -20.24 -2.27
C GLU A 101 0.80 -21.42 -3.24
N ILE A 102 0.35 -21.12 -4.46
CA ILE A 102 0.07 -22.11 -5.50
C ILE A 102 1.35 -22.86 -5.90
N GLY A 103 2.50 -22.20 -5.85
CA GLY A 103 3.83 -22.77 -6.11
C GLY A 103 4.36 -23.71 -5.03
N GLY A 104 3.58 -23.96 -3.96
CA GLY A 104 3.94 -24.91 -2.90
C GLY A 104 4.74 -24.29 -1.75
N TYR A 105 4.75 -22.96 -1.62
CA TYR A 105 5.37 -22.23 -0.51
C TYR A 105 4.29 -21.58 0.36
N PRO A 106 3.83 -22.26 1.43
CA PRO A 106 2.73 -21.79 2.26
C PRO A 106 2.97 -20.39 2.84
N ASN A 107 2.03 -19.47 2.64
CA ASN A 107 2.04 -18.12 3.16
C ASN A 107 0.62 -17.56 3.30
N SER A 108 0.44 -16.62 4.22
CA SER A 108 -0.84 -15.92 4.44
C SER A 108 -0.90 -14.54 3.78
N GLY A 109 0.14 -14.14 3.04
CA GLY A 109 0.27 -12.80 2.47
C GLY A 109 -0.86 -12.44 1.51
N TRP A 110 -1.35 -13.41 0.72
CA TRP A 110 -2.45 -13.19 -0.21
C TRP A 110 -3.79 -12.91 0.50
N ILE A 111 -4.01 -13.49 1.68
CA ILE A 111 -5.21 -13.21 2.49
C ILE A 111 -5.14 -11.77 3.01
N PHE A 112 -3.99 -11.36 3.57
CA PHE A 112 -3.83 -10.02 4.11
C PHE A 112 -3.89 -8.92 3.04
N THR A 113 -3.26 -9.15 1.89
CA THR A 113 -3.25 -8.19 0.77
C THR A 113 -4.59 -8.08 0.06
N SER A 114 -5.41 -9.14 0.05
CA SER A 114 -6.79 -9.04 -0.44
C SER A 114 -7.68 -8.21 0.48
N GLY A 115 -7.64 -8.46 1.79
CA GLY A 115 -8.37 -7.64 2.78
C GLY A 115 -7.93 -6.18 2.76
N LEU A 116 -6.64 -5.92 2.60
CA LEU A 116 -6.10 -4.56 2.47
C LEU A 116 -6.60 -3.86 1.22
N ASN A 117 -6.65 -4.55 0.07
CA ASN A 117 -7.22 -3.98 -1.16
C ASN A 117 -8.69 -3.61 -1.00
N VAL A 118 -9.49 -4.46 -0.34
CA VAL A 118 -10.89 -4.15 -0.03
C VAL A 118 -10.98 -2.88 0.83
N ALA A 119 -10.13 -2.73 1.83
CA ALA A 119 -10.08 -1.53 2.67
C ALA A 119 -9.68 -0.27 1.89
N ILE A 120 -8.73 -0.38 0.94
CA ILE A 120 -8.33 0.72 0.05
C ILE A 120 -9.49 1.13 -0.86
N ILE A 121 -10.18 0.17 -1.46
CA ILE A 121 -11.35 0.45 -2.32
C ILE A 121 -12.46 1.11 -1.49
N TYR A 122 -12.71 0.62 -0.28
CA TYR A 122 -13.69 1.22 0.62
C TYR A 122 -13.35 2.68 0.96
N GLU A 123 -12.09 2.97 1.29
CA GLU A 123 -11.62 4.34 1.54
C GLU A 123 -11.78 5.21 0.28
N ALA A 124 -11.46 4.68 -0.91
CA ALA A 124 -11.63 5.40 -2.17
C ALA A 124 -13.10 5.71 -2.49
N VAL A 125 -14.04 4.82 -2.15
CA VAL A 125 -15.49 5.07 -2.35
C VAL A 125 -16.03 6.11 -1.36
N LYS A 126 -15.49 6.16 -0.14
CA LYS A 126 -15.89 7.13 0.89
C LYS A 126 -15.35 8.54 0.60
N GLU A 127 -14.28 8.65 -0.17
CA GLU A 127 -13.74 9.94 -0.57
C GLU A 127 -14.61 10.62 -1.62
N ASP A 128 -15.22 11.74 -1.21
CA ASP A 128 -15.82 12.68 -2.15
C ASP A 128 -14.68 13.47 -2.83
N PHE A 129 -14.32 13.03 -4.04
CA PHE A 129 -13.31 13.68 -4.86
C PHE A 129 -13.90 14.88 -5.63
N GLU A 130 -14.50 15.82 -4.91
CA GLU A 130 -14.86 17.14 -5.45
C GLU A 130 -13.66 18.11 -5.44
#